data_AF-A0A1C7MCL6-F1
#
_entry.id   AF-A0A1C7MCL6-F1
#
_cell.length_a   1.000
_cell.length_b   1.000
_cell.length_c   1.000
_cell.angle_alpha   90.00
_cell.angle_beta   90.00
_cell.angle_gamma   90.00
#
_symmetry.space_group_name_H-M   'P 1'
#
loop_
_entity.id
_entity.type
_entity.pdbx_description
1 polymer ?
#
loop_
_entity_poly.entity_id
_entity_poly.type
_entity_poly.pdbx_seq_one_letter_code
_entity_poly.pdbx_strand_id
1 'polypeptide(L)'
;MSFQHKPRHLEPLVAQTDKNNIITNPSRLIRGPDGQNAPPRSAVTDMWATERSWNGYCYECCLCHRTYASLTALNAHLRSPAHADKIYRCPRQANGCGAEFKTLSAFWQHMESGQCGVCRFRREIDSVMDSLTSRMGRLMAA
;
A
#
# COMPACT_ATOMS: atom_id res chain seq x y z
N MET A 1 13.30 -1.15 24.34
CA MET A 1 12.61 -1.17 23.04
C MET A 1 11.45 -2.15 23.15
N SER A 2 10.19 -1.73 23.11
CA SER A 2 9.08 -2.70 22.96
C SER A 2 7.97 -2.09 22.12
N PHE A 3 7.76 -2.70 20.96
CA PHE A 3 6.65 -2.51 20.03
C PHE A 3 5.86 -3.83 20.03
N GLN A 4 4.54 -3.77 19.82
CA GLN A 4 3.64 -4.91 19.87
C GLN A 4 2.78 -4.98 18.59
N HIS A 5 2.34 -6.18 18.23
CA HIS A 5 1.85 -6.57 16.90
C HIS A 5 0.31 -6.77 16.81
N LYS A 6 -0.34 -6.39 15.70
CA LYS A 6 -1.73 -6.75 15.30
C LYS A 6 -2.02 -6.59 13.78
N PRO A 7 -2.41 -7.66 13.06
CA PRO A 7 -2.48 -7.69 11.58
C PRO A 7 -3.65 -6.92 10.95
N ARG A 8 -3.45 -6.39 9.73
CA ARG A 8 -4.51 -5.91 8.81
C ARG A 8 -4.30 -6.46 7.39
N HIS A 9 -5.41 -6.77 6.71
CA HIS A 9 -5.53 -7.82 5.69
C HIS A 9 -5.82 -7.37 4.23
N LEU A 10 -5.55 -6.12 3.84
CA LEU A 10 -6.03 -5.62 2.53
C LEU A 10 -5.03 -5.80 1.36
N GLU A 11 -3.73 -5.82 1.62
CA GLU A 11 -2.70 -5.91 0.58
C GLU A 11 -2.58 -7.27 -0.14
N PRO A 12 -2.87 -8.43 0.49
CA PRO A 12 -2.82 -9.73 -0.19
C PRO A 12 -3.79 -9.84 -1.38
N LEU A 13 -4.92 -9.12 -1.35
CA LEU A 13 -5.98 -9.25 -2.35
C LEU A 13 -5.59 -8.64 -3.70
N VAL A 14 -4.79 -7.58 -3.71
CA VAL A 14 -4.38 -6.92 -4.95
C VAL A 14 -3.36 -7.78 -5.69
N ALA A 15 -2.35 -8.31 -5.01
CA ALA A 15 -1.34 -9.18 -5.61
C ALA A 15 -1.94 -10.49 -6.16
N GLN A 16 -3.01 -11.01 -5.55
CA GLN A 16 -3.74 -12.18 -6.07
C GLN A 16 -4.59 -11.88 -7.32
N THR A 17 -5.07 -10.63 -7.45
CA THR A 17 -5.96 -10.22 -8.54
C THR A 17 -5.16 -9.78 -9.76
N ASP A 18 -4.01 -9.13 -9.55
CA ASP A 18 -3.11 -8.67 -10.61
C ASP A 18 -2.09 -9.75 -11.05
N LYS A 19 -2.59 -10.87 -11.58
CA LYS A 19 -1.76 -12.04 -11.96
C LYS A 19 -0.69 -11.72 -13.01
N ASN A 20 -0.91 -10.69 -13.82
CA ASN A 20 -0.02 -10.28 -14.90
C ASN A 20 0.95 -9.16 -14.47
N ASN A 21 0.91 -8.73 -13.20
CA ASN A 21 1.70 -7.62 -12.66
C ASN A 21 1.55 -6.33 -13.49
N ILE A 22 0.30 -6.03 -13.89
CA ILE A 22 -0.06 -4.84 -14.65
C ILE A 22 0.07 -3.60 -13.77
N ILE A 23 -0.37 -3.68 -12.51
CA ILE A 23 -0.38 -2.55 -11.58
C ILE A 23 0.52 -2.77 -10.37
N THR A 24 1.02 -3.99 -10.17
CA THR A 24 1.94 -4.35 -9.10
C THR A 24 3.36 -4.49 -9.62
N ASN A 25 4.35 -4.08 -8.83
CA ASN A 25 5.77 -4.25 -9.18
C ASN A 25 6.24 -5.66 -8.74
N PRO A 26 6.52 -6.60 -9.67
CA PRO A 26 6.87 -7.97 -9.32
C PRO A 26 8.22 -8.09 -8.61
N SER A 27 9.11 -7.11 -8.78
CA SER A 27 10.39 -7.04 -8.03
C SER A 27 10.17 -6.74 -6.55
N ARG A 28 8.96 -6.31 -6.19
CA ARG A 28 8.52 -5.99 -4.83
C ARG A 28 7.46 -6.96 -4.36
N LEU A 29 7.36 -8.17 -4.90
CA LEU A 29 6.49 -9.25 -4.41
C LEU A 29 7.36 -10.45 -4.01
N ILE A 30 7.09 -11.04 -2.84
CA ILE A 30 7.71 -12.29 -2.41
C ILE A 30 6.84 -13.44 -2.91
N ARG A 31 7.46 -14.41 -3.59
CA ARG A 31 6.78 -15.66 -3.96
C ARG A 31 6.60 -16.51 -2.71
N GLY A 32 5.34 -16.68 -2.28
CA GLY A 32 5.00 -17.50 -1.13
C GLY A 32 5.20 -19.00 -1.39
N PRO A 33 5.15 -19.83 -0.33
CA PRO A 33 5.24 -21.30 -0.44
C PRO A 33 4.18 -21.90 -1.36
N ASP A 34 2.99 -21.28 -1.40
CA ASP A 34 1.85 -21.68 -2.24
C ASP A 34 1.98 -21.23 -3.71
N GLY A 35 3.13 -20.67 -4.11
CA GLY A 35 3.38 -20.13 -5.44
C GLY A 35 2.69 -18.79 -5.72
N GLN A 36 1.89 -18.27 -4.78
CA GLN A 36 1.24 -16.97 -4.89
C GLN A 36 2.21 -15.84 -4.60
N ASN A 37 2.17 -14.77 -5.40
CA ASN A 37 2.90 -13.54 -5.11
C ASN A 37 2.17 -12.80 -3.98
N ALA A 38 2.84 -12.63 -2.86
CA ALA A 38 2.39 -11.75 -1.79
C ALA A 38 3.27 -10.50 -1.80
N PRO A 39 2.74 -9.31 -1.46
CA PRO A 39 3.63 -8.21 -1.14
C PRO A 39 4.57 -8.68 0.01
N PRO A 40 5.86 -8.28 0.02
CA PRO A 40 6.66 -8.38 1.23
C PRO A 40 5.81 -7.77 2.32
N ARG A 41 5.70 -8.42 3.50
CA ARG A 41 4.90 -7.91 4.63
C ARG A 41 5.07 -6.40 4.68
N SER A 42 4.11 -5.65 4.12
CA SER A 42 4.36 -4.24 3.91
C SER A 42 4.49 -3.69 5.30
N ALA A 43 5.54 -2.92 5.51
CA ALA A 43 5.74 -2.19 6.73
C ALA A 43 4.71 -1.05 6.84
N VAL A 44 3.40 -1.30 6.63
CA VAL A 44 2.42 -0.72 7.54
C VAL A 44 2.80 -1.35 8.86
N THR A 45 3.71 -0.68 9.54
CA THR A 45 4.42 -1.26 10.65
C THR A 45 3.35 -1.63 11.65
N ASP A 46 3.25 -2.93 11.84
CA ASP A 46 2.43 -3.63 12.82
C ASP A 46 2.99 -3.30 14.22
N MET A 47 3.30 -2.04 14.44
CA MET A 47 4.02 -1.45 15.55
C MET A 47 3.18 -0.27 15.99
N TRP A 48 2.85 -0.25 17.27
CA TRP A 48 2.27 0.93 17.90
C TRP A 48 3.31 1.52 18.85
N ALA A 49 3.42 2.84 18.80
CA ALA A 49 4.21 3.63 19.72
C ALA A 49 3.56 3.64 21.10
N THR A 50 4.42 3.64 22.13
CA THR A 50 4.02 3.85 23.54
C THR A 50 4.54 5.20 24.02
N GLU A 51 4.14 5.61 25.23
CA GLU A 51 4.64 6.81 25.93
C GLU A 51 6.18 6.93 25.91
N ARG A 52 6.89 5.80 25.83
CA ARG A 52 8.36 5.73 25.74
C ARG A 52 8.95 6.27 24.43
N SER A 53 8.11 6.69 23.48
CA SER A 53 8.54 7.34 22.24
C SER A 53 8.73 8.85 22.41
N TRP A 54 8.46 9.38 23.61
CA TRP A 54 8.74 10.75 23.99
C TRP A 54 10.24 10.98 24.18
N ASN A 55 10.81 11.94 23.47
CA ASN A 55 12.25 12.26 23.53
C ASN A 55 12.59 13.43 24.48
N GLY A 56 11.64 13.87 25.30
CA GLY A 56 11.78 15.04 26.18
C GLY A 56 11.04 16.28 25.67
N TYR A 57 10.77 16.36 24.37
CA TYR A 57 10.05 17.49 23.75
C TYR A 57 8.87 17.08 22.87
N CYS A 58 8.94 15.89 22.25
CA CYS A 58 7.92 15.41 21.32
C CYS A 58 7.93 13.88 21.22
N TYR A 59 6.90 13.32 20.59
CA TYR A 59 6.87 11.91 20.20
C TYR A 59 7.56 11.73 18.85
N GLU A 60 8.56 10.85 18.78
CA GLU A 60 9.37 10.67 17.58
C GLU A 60 9.13 9.31 16.92
N CYS A 61 8.98 9.31 15.59
CA CYS A 61 8.95 8.08 14.81
C CYS A 61 10.38 7.53 14.63
N CYS A 62 10.66 6.35 15.17
CA CYS A 62 11.99 5.73 15.06
C CYS A 62 12.40 5.31 13.64
N LEU A 63 11.48 5.33 12.68
CA LEU A 63 11.72 4.88 11.30
C LEU A 63 12.06 6.02 10.36
N CYS A 64 11.56 7.23 10.64
CA CYS A 64 11.75 8.39 9.78
C CYS A 64 12.06 9.70 10.53
N HIS A 65 12.21 9.63 11.85
CA HIS A 65 12.54 10.74 12.74
C HIS A 65 11.57 11.93 12.70
N ARG A 66 10.36 11.73 12.16
CA ARG A 66 9.29 12.74 12.24
C ARG A 66 8.77 12.83 13.66
N THR A 67 8.54 14.07 14.08
CA THR A 67 8.07 14.40 15.43
C THR A 67 6.59 14.75 15.44
N TYR A 68 5.91 14.38 16.51
CA TYR A 68 4.48 14.55 16.71
C TYR A 68 4.20 15.12 18.09
N ALA A 69 3.20 16.00 18.19
CA ALA A 69 2.80 16.60 19.46
C ALA A 69 2.08 15.62 20.40
N SER A 70 1.57 14.50 19.89
CA SER A 70 0.84 13.51 20.69
C SER A 70 1.13 12.07 20.27
N LEU A 71 1.03 11.15 21.24
CA LEU A 71 1.19 9.72 21.01
C LEU A 71 0.17 9.19 19.99
N THR A 72 -1.06 9.70 20.04
CA THR A 72 -2.12 9.36 19.09
C THR A 72 -1.74 9.73 17.66
N ALA A 73 -1.13 10.90 17.45
CA ALA A 73 -0.68 11.33 16.13
C ALA A 73 0.48 10.47 15.61
N LEU A 74 1.44 10.11 16.46
CA LEU A 74 2.50 9.16 16.11
C LEU A 74 1.92 7.77 15.77
N ASN A 75 0.97 7.27 16.54
CA ASN A 75 0.29 6.01 16.26
C ASN A 75 -0.58 6.05 15.00
N ALA A 76 -1.16 7.20 14.65
CA ALA A 76 -1.83 7.36 13.36
C ALA A 76 -0.83 7.32 12.21
N HIS A 77 0.34 7.95 12.37
CA HIS A 77 1.43 7.90 11.40
C HIS A 77 1.96 6.47 11.17
N LEU A 78 2.24 5.72 12.24
CA LEU A 78 2.74 4.33 12.13
C LEU A 78 1.74 3.37 11.49
N ARG A 79 0.43 3.62 11.68
CA ARG A 79 -0.65 2.86 11.02
C ARG A 79 -0.91 3.30 9.59
N SER A 80 -0.36 4.44 9.17
CA SER A 80 -0.50 4.95 7.82
C SER A 80 0.48 4.24 6.88
N PRO A 81 0.27 4.30 5.55
CA PRO A 81 1.20 3.76 4.56
C PRO A 81 2.51 4.57 4.47
N ALA A 82 2.83 5.45 5.43
CA ALA A 82 4.02 6.27 5.40
C ALA A 82 5.31 5.45 5.23
N HIS A 83 5.34 4.22 5.75
CA HIS A 83 6.49 3.31 5.69
C HIS A 83 6.24 2.07 4.83
N ALA A 84 5.10 1.99 4.16
CA ALA A 84 4.83 0.91 3.22
C ALA A 84 5.76 1.01 2.00
N ASP A 85 6.14 -0.15 1.47
CA ASP A 85 6.83 -0.26 0.20
C ASP A 85 5.94 0.25 -0.94
N LYS A 86 6.58 0.76 -2.01
CA LYS A 86 5.87 1.13 -3.22
C LYS A 86 5.61 -0.13 -4.06
N ILE A 87 4.51 -0.81 -3.76
CA ILE A 87 4.12 -2.04 -4.45
C ILE A 87 3.31 -1.76 -5.72
N TYR A 88 2.67 -0.59 -5.82
CA TYR A 88 1.84 -0.20 -6.96
C TYR A 88 2.66 0.61 -7.95
N ARG A 89 2.43 0.41 -9.25
CA ARG A 89 3.13 1.10 -10.33
C ARG A 89 2.19 1.39 -11.49
N CYS A 90 2.35 2.56 -12.09
CA CYS A 90 1.71 2.90 -13.34
C CYS A 90 2.36 2.11 -14.51
N PRO A 91 1.61 1.24 -15.22
CA PRO A 91 2.17 0.35 -16.24
C PRO A 91 2.76 1.11 -17.41
N ARG A 92 4.09 1.01 -17.60
CA ARG A 92 4.76 1.62 -18.78
C ARG A 92 4.29 0.96 -20.08
N GLN A 93 3.92 -0.32 -20.02
CA GLN A 93 3.45 -1.12 -21.15
C GLN A 93 2.09 -0.63 -21.68
N ALA A 94 1.27 -0.03 -20.80
CA ALA A 94 -0.01 0.57 -21.17
C ALA A 94 0.11 2.09 -21.41
N ASN A 95 1.27 2.56 -21.89
CA ASN A 95 1.57 3.99 -22.09
C ASN A 95 1.54 4.84 -20.79
N GLY A 96 1.74 4.20 -19.65
CA GLY A 96 1.84 4.85 -18.35
C GLY A 96 3.22 5.40 -18.05
N CYS A 97 3.30 6.27 -17.04
CA CYS A 97 4.53 7.02 -16.72
C CYS A 97 5.52 6.23 -15.84
N GLY A 98 5.15 5.05 -15.34
CA GLY A 98 5.98 4.27 -14.43
C GLY A 98 6.09 4.81 -13.01
N ALA A 99 5.26 5.79 -12.63
CA ALA A 99 5.19 6.28 -11.26
C ALA A 99 4.84 5.13 -10.30
N GLU A 100 5.44 5.16 -9.11
CA GLU A 100 5.28 4.13 -8.08
C GLU A 100 4.56 4.71 -6.85
N PHE A 101 3.65 3.92 -6.28
CA PHE A 101 2.75 4.34 -5.20
C PHE A 101 2.76 3.33 -4.05
N LYS A 102 2.60 3.86 -2.83
CA LYS A 102 2.50 3.04 -1.60
C LYS A 102 1.09 2.52 -1.34
N THR A 103 0.07 3.17 -1.90
CA THR A 103 -1.33 2.78 -1.74
C THR A 103 -2.04 2.67 -3.07
N LEU A 104 -3.04 1.79 -3.09
CA LEU A 104 -3.94 1.64 -4.23
C LEU A 104 -4.72 2.94 -4.50
N SER A 105 -5.20 3.63 -3.45
CA SER A 105 -5.90 4.91 -3.61
C SER A 105 -5.04 6.00 -4.25
N ALA A 106 -3.75 6.08 -3.92
CA ALA A 106 -2.85 7.05 -4.56
C ALA A 106 -2.60 6.72 -6.03
N PHE A 107 -2.53 5.43 -6.38
CA PHE A 107 -2.48 4.98 -7.76
C PHE A 107 -3.77 5.33 -8.51
N TRP A 108 -4.95 5.14 -7.91
CA TRP A 108 -6.22 5.54 -8.52
C TRP A 108 -6.32 7.02 -8.76
N GLN A 109 -6.00 7.84 -7.75
CA GLN A 109 -6.01 9.29 -7.88
C GLN A 109 -5.07 9.75 -9.01
N HIS A 110 -3.92 9.09 -9.17
CA HIS A 110 -3.03 9.35 -10.30
C HIS A 110 -3.70 9.05 -11.65
N MET A 111 -4.39 7.92 -11.78
CA MET A 111 -5.11 7.59 -13.02
C MET A 111 -6.25 8.57 -13.29
N GLU A 112 -7.06 8.89 -12.29
CA GLU A 112 -8.20 9.80 -12.41
C GLU A 112 -7.78 11.22 -12.77
N SER A 113 -6.58 11.64 -12.35
CA SER A 113 -6.04 12.97 -12.71
C SER A 113 -5.88 13.18 -14.21
N GLY A 114 -5.81 12.09 -15.01
CA GLY A 114 -5.65 12.16 -16.47
C GLY A 114 -4.34 12.77 -16.95
N GLN A 115 -3.45 13.18 -16.04
CA GLN A 115 -2.13 13.76 -16.37
C GLN A 115 -1.16 12.72 -16.95
N CYS A 116 -1.53 11.43 -16.87
CA CYS A 116 -0.76 10.32 -17.40
C CYS A 116 -1.48 9.68 -18.61
N GLY A 117 -0.69 9.30 -19.62
CA GLY A 117 -1.18 8.64 -20.84
C GLY A 117 -1.71 7.20 -20.66
N VAL A 118 -1.71 6.68 -19.43
CA VAL A 118 -2.19 5.34 -19.07
C VAL A 118 -3.68 5.15 -19.36
N CYS A 119 -4.47 6.23 -19.32
CA CYS A 119 -5.91 6.20 -19.57
C CYS A 119 -6.30 5.87 -21.02
N ARG A 120 -5.33 5.72 -21.95
CA ARG A 120 -5.60 5.38 -23.35
C ARG A 120 -5.73 3.87 -23.64
N PHE A 121 -5.29 2.99 -22.74
CA PHE A 121 -5.44 1.53 -22.88
C PHE A 121 -6.31 0.96 -21.77
N ARG A 122 -7.61 1.17 -21.97
CA ARG A 122 -8.65 1.03 -20.95
C ARG A 122 -9.04 -0.42 -20.64
N ARG A 123 -8.96 -1.37 -21.57
CA ARG A 123 -9.53 -2.72 -21.39
C ARG A 123 -8.87 -3.59 -20.32
N GLU A 124 -7.54 -3.69 -20.31
CA GLU A 124 -6.86 -4.58 -19.34
C GLU A 124 -6.89 -4.00 -17.93
N ILE A 125 -6.74 -2.67 -17.82
CA ILE A 125 -6.81 -1.97 -16.55
C ILE A 125 -8.24 -1.97 -16.00
N ASP A 126 -9.25 -1.77 -16.85
CA ASP A 126 -10.67 -1.86 -16.47
C ASP A 126 -11.04 -3.27 -15.98
N SER A 127 -10.47 -4.33 -16.57
CA SER A 127 -10.72 -5.70 -16.11
C SER A 127 -10.16 -5.98 -14.71
N VAL A 128 -8.93 -5.49 -14.42
CA VAL A 128 -8.35 -5.58 -13.08
C VAL A 128 -9.17 -4.72 -12.10
N MET A 129 -9.60 -3.53 -12.52
CA MET A 129 -10.47 -2.63 -11.77
C MET A 129 -11.80 -3.24 -11.37
N ASP A 130 -12.52 -3.82 -12.33
CA ASP A 130 -13.81 -4.46 -12.12
C ASP A 130 -13.68 -5.65 -11.18
N SER A 131 -12.59 -6.42 -11.33
CA SER A 131 -12.30 -7.58 -10.48
C SER A 131 -12.02 -7.16 -9.02
N LEU A 132 -11.25 -6.09 -8.80
CA LEU A 132 -10.95 -5.56 -7.47
C LEU A 132 -12.21 -5.01 -6.80
N THR A 133 -12.98 -4.19 -7.52
CA THR A 133 -14.23 -3.57 -7.02
C THR A 133 -15.27 -4.63 -6.67
N SER A 134 -15.43 -5.65 -7.53
CA SER A 134 -16.34 -6.77 -7.31
C SER A 134 -15.97 -7.64 -6.10
N ARG A 135 -14.68 -7.80 -5.79
CA ARG A 135 -14.22 -8.52 -4.60
C ARG A 135 -14.39 -7.67 -3.33
N MET A 136 -14.08 -6.37 -3.39
CA MET A 136 -14.30 -5.46 -2.26
C MET A 136 -15.79 -5.35 -1.90
N GLY A 137 -16.68 -5.27 -2.89
CA GLY A 137 -18.13 -5.25 -2.66
C GLY A 137 -18.65 -6.50 -1.94
N ARG A 138 -18.10 -7.68 -2.26
CA ARG A 138 -18.44 -8.93 -1.58
C ARG A 138 -17.93 -9.00 -0.13
N LEU A 139 -16.82 -8.34 0.18
CA LEU A 139 -16.25 -8.31 1.53
C LEU A 139 -16.94 -7.31 2.47
N MET A 140 -17.65 -6.31 1.93
CA MET A 140 -18.43 -5.36 2.74
C MET A 140 -19.90 -5.78 2.91
N ALA A 141 -20.37 -6.75 2.11
CA ALA A 141 -21.73 -7.29 2.16
C ALA A 141 -21.87 -8.55 3.03
N ALA A 142 -20.81 -8.95 3.74
CA ALA A 142 -20.76 -10.07 4.68
C ALA A 142 -20.34 -9.56 6.07
#